data_AF-C5A3L6-F1
#
_entry.id   AF-C5A3L6-F1
#
_cell.length_a   1.000
_cell.length_b   1.000
_cell.length_c   1.000
_cell.angle_alpha   90.00
_cell.angle_beta   90.00
_cell.angle_gamma   90.00
#
_symmetry.space_group_name_H-M   'P 1'
#
loop_
_entity.id
_entity.type
_entity.pdbx_description
1 polymer ?
#
loop_
_entity_poly.entity_id
_entity_poly.type
_entity_poly.pdbx_seq_one_letter_code
_entity_poly.pdbx_strand_id
1 'polypeptide(L)'
;MDRLKAYIIGFLIAVLAIAGFIVYEWGWVKLLQLILAVGFVGFTLALLFFTALTLYAESWKYGAILAVLTAIAGYGSYLVLTWQKLEIVGGIIAFFILLFAFGIWYISEPDLSIADRFRSAEKLERMGRYKQAARKYEKAGNYEKAAEMYLKLGWLESAAWAYEKAGKYEKAAELYEKLYEKEKDTYYLKEAHEYWKKAGNMERAARALEKYAEEEPWFWEDVAKLYEELGNEEKAREAWEKALEYYTKEAQEEGVFWEDVGNIARKLGREELAREAYQKFLEYCLKEAENDPMWWKHVAEAYEYLGEKEKAEEARKKYEEYRQRILKANEETSQFPEN
;
A
#
# COMPACT_ATOMS: atom_id res chain seq x y z
N MET A 1 -23.95 18.50 16.24
CA MET A 1 -22.71 19.30 16.12
C MET A 1 -21.75 18.79 17.18
N ASP A 2 -20.56 18.34 16.78
CA ASP A 2 -19.60 17.67 17.67
C ASP A 2 -19.28 18.53 18.90
N ARG A 3 -19.26 17.97 20.11
CA ARG A 3 -19.04 18.76 21.34
C ARG A 3 -17.70 19.52 21.27
N LEU A 4 -16.71 18.91 20.64
CA LEU A 4 -15.42 19.51 20.33
C LEU A 4 -15.55 20.76 19.45
N LYS A 5 -16.35 20.71 18.39
CA LYS A 5 -16.60 21.87 17.50
C LYS A 5 -17.29 23.00 18.26
N ALA A 6 -18.24 22.69 19.14
CA ALA A 6 -18.91 23.69 19.97
C ALA A 6 -17.95 24.39 20.95
N TYR A 7 -17.05 23.65 21.60
CA TYR A 7 -16.02 24.24 22.48
C TYR A 7 -15.02 25.10 21.70
N ILE A 8 -14.59 24.67 20.51
CA ILE A 8 -13.69 25.46 19.65
C ILE A 8 -14.37 26.77 19.23
N ILE A 9 -15.63 26.71 18.79
CA ILE A 9 -16.38 27.91 18.40
C ILE A 9 -16.57 28.86 19.60
N GLY A 10 -16.93 28.33 20.77
CA GLY A 10 -17.07 29.12 22.00
C GLY A 10 -15.76 29.80 22.41
N PHE A 11 -14.63 29.09 22.33
CA PHE A 11 -13.30 29.64 22.60
C PHE A 11 -12.93 30.74 21.61
N LEU A 12 -13.18 30.55 20.31
CA LEU A 12 -12.90 31.56 19.29
C LEU A 12 -13.73 32.83 19.49
N ILE A 13 -15.01 32.70 19.85
CA ILE A 13 -15.87 33.84 20.18
C ILE A 13 -15.32 34.59 21.39
N ALA A 14 -14.89 33.88 22.43
CA ALA A 14 -14.29 34.51 23.61
C ALA A 14 -12.99 35.26 23.28
N VAL A 15 -12.10 34.67 22.47
CA VAL A 15 -10.86 35.32 22.01
C VAL A 15 -11.16 36.58 21.18
N LEU A 16 -12.14 36.53 20.27
CA LEU A 16 -12.55 37.68 19.47
C LEU A 16 -13.19 38.78 20.32
N ALA A 17 -13.99 38.43 21.33
CA ALA A 17 -14.59 39.38 22.26
C ALA A 17 -13.51 40.10 23.10
N ILE A 18 -12.51 39.37 23.60
CA ILE A 18 -11.36 39.94 24.32
C ILE A 18 -10.55 40.86 23.40
N ALA A 19 -10.28 40.44 22.16
CA ALA A 19 -9.56 41.26 21.19
C ALA A 19 -10.35 42.55 20.85
N GLY A 20 -11.66 42.45 20.65
CA GLY A 20 -12.54 43.59 20.40
C GLY A 20 -12.59 44.57 21.57
N PHE A 21 -12.65 44.07 22.81
CA PHE A 21 -12.58 44.89 24.02
C PHE A 21 -11.24 45.63 24.14
N ILE A 22 -10.12 44.95 23.87
CA ILE A 22 -8.79 45.58 23.91
C ILE A 22 -8.66 46.67 22.84
N VAL A 23 -9.20 46.45 21.65
CA VAL A 23 -9.23 47.46 20.58
C VAL A 23 -10.08 48.65 20.97
N TYR A 24 -11.23 48.42 21.62
CA TYR A 24 -12.11 49.49 22.08
C TYR A 24 -11.46 50.38 23.15
N GLU A 25 -10.82 49.78 24.15
CA GLU A 25 -10.23 50.51 25.28
C GLU A 25 -8.85 51.11 24.97
N TRP A 26 -8.01 50.41 24.19
CA TRP A 26 -6.59 50.74 24.05
C TRP A 26 -6.10 50.81 22.60
N GLY A 27 -6.96 50.54 21.62
CA GLY A 27 -6.66 50.64 20.19
C GLY A 27 -5.89 49.45 19.62
N TRP A 28 -5.82 49.41 18.29
CA TRP A 28 -5.20 48.33 17.51
C TRP A 28 -3.71 48.10 17.81
N VAL A 29 -2.98 49.18 18.12
CA VAL A 29 -1.55 49.10 18.45
C VAL A 29 -1.31 48.29 19.72
N LYS A 30 -2.18 48.44 20.72
CA LYS A 30 -2.07 47.72 22.00
C LYS A 30 -2.49 46.26 21.87
N LEU A 31 -3.48 45.96 21.04
CA LEU A 31 -3.80 44.58 20.67
C LEU A 31 -2.61 43.90 19.98
N LEU A 32 -2.00 44.55 18.99
CA LEU A 32 -0.82 44.05 18.29
C LEU A 32 0.35 43.81 19.26
N GLN A 33 0.57 44.75 20.18
CA GLN A 33 1.58 44.62 21.23
C GLN A 33 1.35 43.38 22.10
N LEU A 34 0.12 43.16 22.55
CA LEU A 34 -0.20 42.02 23.39
C LEU A 34 -0.01 40.70 22.66
N ILE A 35 -0.45 40.60 21.40
CA ILE A 35 -0.29 39.41 20.56
C ILE A 35 1.19 39.09 20.37
N LEU A 36 1.99 40.08 19.97
CA LEU A 36 3.43 39.90 19.79
C LEU A 36 4.11 39.57 21.13
N ALA A 37 3.70 40.19 22.23
CA ALA A 37 4.30 39.95 23.55
C ALA A 37 4.05 38.52 24.01
N VAL A 38 2.82 38.03 23.90
CA VAL A 38 2.47 36.64 24.24
C VAL A 38 3.26 35.67 23.37
N GLY A 39 3.34 35.92 22.05
CA GLY A 39 4.11 35.07 21.12
C GLY A 39 5.60 35.04 21.45
N PHE A 40 6.24 36.20 21.61
CA PHE A 40 7.68 36.30 21.90
C PHE A 40 8.03 35.76 23.28
N VAL A 41 7.27 36.11 24.33
CA VAL A 41 7.54 35.62 25.68
C VAL A 41 7.35 34.10 25.73
N GLY A 42 6.27 33.57 25.14
CA GLY A 42 6.06 32.13 25.05
C GLY A 42 7.20 31.42 24.31
N PHE A 43 7.63 31.96 23.16
CA PHE A 43 8.74 31.41 22.38
C PHE A 43 10.07 31.46 23.15
N THR A 44 10.38 32.57 23.81
CA THR A 44 11.58 32.71 24.65
C THR A 44 11.58 31.72 25.82
N LEU A 45 10.44 31.55 26.50
CA LEU A 45 10.32 30.58 27.59
C LEU A 45 10.52 29.15 27.10
N ALA A 46 9.98 28.80 25.94
CA ALA A 46 10.22 27.51 25.31
C ALA A 46 11.71 27.30 24.99
N LEU A 47 12.36 28.29 24.36
CA LEU A 47 13.80 28.22 24.07
C LEU A 47 14.65 28.13 25.35
N LEU A 48 14.29 28.88 26.38
CA LEU A 48 14.96 28.84 27.68
C LEU A 48 14.85 27.45 28.31
N PHE A 49 13.66 26.84 28.27
CA PHE A 49 13.44 25.48 28.74
C PHE A 49 14.34 24.48 27.99
N PHE A 50 14.37 24.52 26.66
CA PHE A 50 15.23 23.63 25.87
C PHE A 50 16.72 23.91 26.07
N THR A 51 17.11 25.17 26.29
CA THR A 51 18.50 25.53 26.63
C THR A 51 18.90 24.92 27.96
N ALA A 52 18.08 25.09 29.00
CA ALA A 52 18.32 24.50 30.32
C ALA A 52 18.40 22.97 30.24
N LEU A 53 17.49 22.34 29.50
CA LEU A 53 17.46 20.90 29.30
C LEU A 53 18.72 20.38 28.57
N THR A 54 19.16 21.06 27.50
CA THR A 54 20.34 20.64 26.73
C THR A 54 21.65 20.85 27.49
N LEU A 55 21.76 21.91 28.28
CA LEU A 55 22.90 22.11 29.19
C LEU A 55 22.91 21.09 30.32
N TYR A 56 21.74 20.78 30.90
CA TYR A 56 21.59 19.73 31.90
C TYR A 56 22.00 18.35 31.35
N ALA A 57 21.69 18.06 30.09
CA ALA A 57 22.12 16.84 29.40
C ALA A 57 23.59 16.86 28.94
N GLU A 58 24.42 17.77 29.47
CA GLU A 58 25.85 17.95 29.16
C GLU A 58 26.16 18.16 27.65
N SER A 59 25.16 18.58 26.88
CA SER A 59 25.28 18.81 25.44
C SER A 59 25.76 20.22 25.15
N TRP A 60 26.94 20.57 25.66
CA TRP A 60 27.47 21.94 25.71
C TRP A 60 27.47 22.67 24.36
N LYS A 61 27.79 21.97 23.26
CA LYS A 61 27.77 22.54 21.91
C LYS A 61 26.37 23.04 21.54
N TYR A 62 25.35 22.23 21.73
CA TYR A 62 23.97 22.56 21.36
C TYR A 62 23.34 23.51 22.38
N GLY A 63 23.68 23.36 23.67
CA GLY A 63 23.29 24.29 24.72
C GLY A 63 23.82 25.70 24.50
N ALA A 64 25.08 25.86 24.05
CA ALA A 64 25.64 27.16 23.71
C ALA A 64 24.92 27.83 22.52
N ILE A 65 24.61 27.06 21.46
CA ILE A 65 23.84 27.56 20.31
C ILE A 65 22.44 28.01 20.75
N LEU A 66 21.74 27.19 21.54
CA LEU A 66 20.41 27.51 22.04
C LEU A 66 20.42 28.69 23.02
N ALA A 67 21.46 28.86 23.83
CA ALA A 67 21.61 30.01 24.71
C ALA A 67 21.69 31.33 23.93
N VAL A 68 22.43 31.36 22.81
CA VAL A 68 22.49 32.53 21.92
C VAL A 68 21.11 32.81 21.31
N LEU A 69 20.41 31.79 20.82
CA LEU A 69 19.06 31.95 20.28
C LEU A 69 18.07 32.44 21.34
N THR A 70 18.16 31.93 22.56
CA THR A 70 17.34 32.34 23.71
C THR A 70 17.61 33.79 24.09
N ALA A 71 18.88 34.24 24.06
CA ALA A 71 19.23 35.63 24.32
C ALA A 71 18.65 36.58 23.26
N ILE A 72 18.72 36.20 21.97
CA ILE A 72 18.13 36.97 20.86
C ILE A 72 16.60 37.04 21.02
N ALA A 73 15.94 35.91 21.33
CA ALA A 73 14.51 35.85 21.55
C ALA A 73 14.09 36.69 22.77
N GLY A 74 14.83 36.60 23.88
CA GLY A 74 14.59 37.39 25.10
C GLY A 74 14.77 38.89 24.90
N TYR A 75 15.75 39.30 24.09
CA TYR A 75 15.88 40.70 23.67
C TYR A 75 14.68 41.15 22.83
N GLY A 76 14.20 40.29 21.92
CA GLY A 76 12.94 40.51 21.19
C GLY A 76 11.73 40.66 22.12
N SER A 77 11.57 39.78 23.12
CA SER A 77 10.53 39.88 24.15
C SER A 77 10.58 41.21 24.89
N TYR A 78 11.78 41.66 25.29
CA TYR A 78 11.96 42.95 25.95
C TYR A 78 11.53 44.13 25.06
N LEU A 79 11.96 44.15 23.79
CA LEU A 79 11.60 45.20 22.84
C LEU A 79 10.10 45.25 22.57
N VAL A 80 9.44 44.10 22.47
CA VAL A 80 7.98 44.02 22.28
C VAL A 80 7.21 44.45 23.53
N LEU A 81 7.65 44.05 24.73
CA LEU A 81 7.02 44.45 25.99
C LEU A 81 7.16 45.96 26.25
N THR A 82 8.32 46.55 25.93
CA THR A 82 8.56 47.99 26.08
C THR A 82 8.09 48.82 24.88
N TRP A 83 7.64 48.17 23.80
CA TRP A 83 7.24 48.79 22.54
C TRP A 83 8.32 49.69 21.92
N GLN A 84 9.56 49.20 21.91
CA GLN A 84 10.73 49.94 21.41
C GLN A 84 11.32 49.28 20.16
N LYS A 85 11.85 50.09 19.24
CA LYS A 85 12.66 49.67 18.08
C LYS A 85 12.01 48.50 17.28
N LEU A 86 10.76 48.70 16.84
CA LEU A 86 9.99 47.66 16.12
C LEU A 86 10.65 47.15 14.83
N GLU A 87 11.53 47.94 14.21
CA GLU A 87 12.35 47.50 13.07
C GLU A 87 13.27 46.33 13.45
N ILE A 88 13.87 46.38 14.65
CA ILE A 88 14.72 45.30 15.17
C ILE A 88 13.87 44.08 15.49
N VAL A 89 12.67 44.26 16.06
CA VAL A 89 11.72 43.16 16.29
C VAL A 89 11.40 42.46 14.97
N GLY A 90 11.11 43.22 13.91
CA GLY A 90 10.90 42.68 12.56
C GLY A 90 12.11 41.88 12.05
N GLY A 91 13.32 42.40 12.25
CA GLY A 91 14.56 41.69 11.92
C GLY A 91 14.75 40.37 12.67
N ILE A 92 14.41 40.33 13.96
CA ILE A 92 14.46 39.11 14.78
C ILE A 92 13.43 38.09 14.30
N ILE A 93 12.20 38.51 13.98
CA ILE A 93 11.18 37.63 13.40
C ILE A 93 11.70 37.02 12.09
N ALA A 94 12.21 37.86 11.18
CA ALA A 94 12.75 37.39 9.91
C ALA A 94 13.91 36.40 10.11
N PHE A 95 14.81 36.67 11.06
CA PHE A 95 15.90 35.76 11.42
C PHE A 95 15.40 34.38 11.85
N PHE A 96 14.41 34.30 12.76
CA PHE A 96 13.88 33.01 13.21
C PHE A 96 13.09 32.29 12.12
N ILE A 97 12.37 33.00 11.25
CA ILE A 97 11.70 32.40 10.09
C ILE A 97 12.75 31.78 9.14
N LEU A 98 13.83 32.51 8.81
CA LEU A 98 14.90 32.01 7.96
C LEU A 98 15.62 30.82 8.60
N LEU A 99 15.87 30.87 9.91
CA LEU A 99 16.49 29.78 10.66
C LEU A 99 15.60 28.52 10.65
N PHE A 100 14.29 28.69 10.82
CA PHE A 100 13.33 27.60 10.75
C PHE A 100 13.26 26.98 9.35
N ALA A 101 13.18 27.83 8.31
CA ALA A 101 13.20 27.38 6.92
C ALA A 101 14.50 26.64 6.58
N PHE A 102 15.64 27.16 7.04
CA PHE A 102 16.94 26.49 6.90
C PHE A 102 16.98 25.15 7.64
N GLY A 103 16.39 25.08 8.84
CA GLY A 103 16.26 23.84 9.60
C GLY A 103 15.47 22.77 8.86
N ILE A 104 14.31 23.11 8.30
CA ILE A 104 13.52 22.21 7.46
C ILE A 104 14.33 21.76 6.24
N TRP A 105 14.97 22.69 5.54
CA TRP A 105 15.80 22.37 4.38
C TRP A 105 16.96 21.42 4.76
N TYR A 106 17.61 21.65 5.89
CA TYR A 106 18.70 20.80 6.38
C TYR A 106 18.22 19.40 6.77
N ILE A 107 17.07 19.27 7.45
CA ILE A 107 16.56 17.98 7.91
C ILE A 107 15.95 17.14 6.77
N SER A 108 15.47 17.78 5.69
CA SER A 108 14.82 17.07 4.58
C SER A 108 15.71 16.11 3.79
N GLU A 109 17.04 16.24 3.87
CA GLU A 109 17.99 15.32 3.21
C GLU A 109 19.16 14.98 4.15
N PRO A 110 18.93 14.18 5.20
CA PRO A 110 19.91 13.96 6.26
C PRO A 110 21.19 13.26 5.78
N ASP A 111 21.10 12.52 4.67
CA ASP A 111 22.21 11.77 4.08
C ASP A 111 23.13 12.62 3.16
N LEU A 112 22.78 13.87 2.91
CA LEU A 112 23.53 14.80 2.05
C LEU A 112 24.21 15.88 2.89
N SER A 113 25.55 15.96 2.80
CA SER A 113 26.29 17.14 3.28
C SER A 113 25.85 18.38 2.49
N ILE A 114 25.98 19.56 3.10
CA ILE A 114 25.75 20.85 2.44
C ILE A 114 26.44 20.88 1.06
N ALA A 115 27.68 20.40 0.95
CA ALA A 115 28.40 20.36 -0.31
C ALA A 115 27.79 19.37 -1.32
N ASP A 116 27.27 18.23 -0.87
CA ASP A 116 26.66 17.22 -1.75
C ASP A 116 25.36 17.70 -2.37
N ARG A 117 24.61 18.55 -1.67
CA ARG A 117 23.36 19.13 -2.17
C ARG A 117 23.56 19.92 -3.46
N PHE A 118 24.72 20.55 -3.61
CA PHE A 118 25.09 21.28 -4.82
C PHE A 118 25.84 20.46 -5.88
N ARG A 119 26.19 19.19 -5.60
CA ARG A 119 26.86 18.30 -6.58
C ARG A 119 25.86 17.62 -7.51
N SER A 120 26.23 17.35 -8.75
CA SER A 120 25.41 16.53 -9.64
C SER A 120 25.39 15.06 -9.18
N ALA A 121 24.37 14.30 -9.61
CA ALA A 121 24.29 12.86 -9.35
C ALA A 121 25.54 12.12 -9.88
N GLU A 122 25.97 12.44 -11.11
CA GLU A 122 27.18 11.88 -11.72
C GLU A 122 28.45 12.15 -10.91
N LYS A 123 28.59 13.35 -10.34
CA LYS A 123 29.75 13.68 -9.52
C LYS A 123 29.75 12.87 -8.22
N LEU A 124 28.58 12.66 -7.61
CA LEU A 124 28.43 11.81 -6.43
C LEU A 124 28.73 10.34 -6.77
N GLU A 125 28.26 9.87 -7.92
CA GLU A 125 28.56 8.53 -8.43
C GLU A 125 30.08 8.32 -8.60
N ARG A 126 30.78 9.25 -9.25
CA ARG A 126 32.24 9.19 -9.43
C ARG A 126 33.02 9.23 -8.11
N MET A 127 32.43 9.82 -7.07
CA MET A 127 32.98 9.84 -5.71
C MET A 127 32.66 8.57 -4.92
N GLY A 128 32.00 7.56 -5.51
CA GLY A 128 31.57 6.33 -4.82
C GLY A 128 30.40 6.54 -3.86
N ARG A 129 29.76 7.71 -3.90
CA ARG A 129 28.62 8.09 -3.04
C ARG A 129 27.31 7.62 -3.63
N TYR A 130 27.17 6.30 -3.77
CA TYR A 130 26.07 5.67 -4.52
C TYR A 130 24.70 5.94 -3.91
N LYS A 131 24.55 5.94 -2.56
CA LYS A 131 23.27 6.25 -1.90
C LYS A 131 22.78 7.65 -2.26
N GLN A 132 23.68 8.63 -2.18
CA GLN A 132 23.38 10.01 -2.52
C GLN A 132 23.11 10.19 -4.01
N ALA A 133 23.91 9.54 -4.86
CA ALA A 133 23.73 9.56 -6.30
C ALA A 133 22.36 8.97 -6.70
N ALA A 134 21.98 7.81 -6.13
CA ALA A 134 20.69 7.15 -6.39
C ALA A 134 19.51 8.09 -6.13
N ARG A 135 19.46 8.71 -4.94
CA ARG A 135 18.39 9.67 -4.61
C ARG A 135 18.33 10.87 -5.54
N LYS A 136 19.48 11.37 -6.00
CA LYS A 136 19.50 12.47 -6.97
C LYS A 136 19.01 12.02 -8.34
N TYR A 137 19.36 10.81 -8.76
CA TYR A 137 18.82 10.22 -9.98
C TYR A 137 17.30 10.01 -9.88
N GLU A 138 16.78 9.51 -8.75
CA GLU A 138 15.33 9.40 -8.50
C GLU A 138 14.61 10.74 -8.58
N LYS A 139 15.13 11.77 -7.91
CA LYS A 139 14.55 13.13 -7.95
C LYS A 139 14.56 13.73 -9.35
N ALA A 140 15.52 13.34 -10.18
CA ALA A 140 15.60 13.71 -11.58
C ALA A 140 14.74 12.82 -12.50
N GLY A 141 14.02 11.82 -11.97
CA GLY A 141 13.25 10.84 -12.73
C GLY A 141 14.09 9.82 -13.50
N ASN A 142 15.41 9.81 -13.31
CA ASN A 142 16.31 8.85 -13.94
C ASN A 142 16.39 7.57 -13.09
N TYR A 143 15.30 6.81 -13.09
CA TYR A 143 15.19 5.61 -12.26
C TYR A 143 16.13 4.48 -12.69
N GLU A 144 16.52 4.41 -13.97
CA GLU A 144 17.50 3.41 -14.44
C GLU A 144 18.87 3.63 -13.79
N LYS A 145 19.37 4.87 -13.77
CA LYS A 145 20.62 5.20 -13.07
C LYS A 145 20.49 5.03 -11.55
N ALA A 146 19.33 5.33 -10.96
CA ALA A 146 19.09 5.07 -9.55
C ALA A 146 19.21 3.58 -9.22
N ALA A 147 18.58 2.72 -10.03
CA ALA A 147 18.65 1.27 -9.88
C ALA A 147 20.09 0.75 -9.97
N GLU A 148 20.89 1.22 -10.94
CA GLU A 148 22.32 0.89 -11.04
C GLU A 148 23.08 1.24 -9.75
N MET A 149 22.78 2.38 -9.13
CA MET A 149 23.42 2.79 -7.88
C MET A 149 22.99 1.91 -6.71
N TYR A 150 21.71 1.54 -6.64
CA TYR A 150 21.21 0.60 -5.63
C TYR A 150 21.82 -0.79 -5.76
N LEU A 151 22.05 -1.26 -6.99
CA LEU A 151 22.77 -2.51 -7.22
C LEU A 151 24.22 -2.45 -6.70
N LYS A 152 24.93 -1.33 -6.90
CA LYS A 152 26.28 -1.13 -6.33
C LYS A 152 26.29 -1.15 -4.81
N LEU A 153 25.16 -0.84 -4.17
CA LEU A 153 24.97 -0.91 -2.71
C LEU A 153 24.46 -2.28 -2.23
N GLY A 154 24.10 -3.18 -3.14
CA GLY A 154 23.45 -4.45 -2.81
C GLY A 154 22.00 -4.32 -2.36
N TRP A 155 21.36 -3.16 -2.58
CA TRP A 155 19.98 -2.89 -2.18
C TRP A 155 19.03 -3.37 -3.28
N LEU A 156 18.82 -4.69 -3.33
CA LEU A 156 18.10 -5.34 -4.42
C LEU A 156 16.63 -4.89 -4.52
N GLU A 157 15.92 -4.72 -3.41
CA GLU A 157 14.53 -4.24 -3.41
C GLU A 157 14.42 -2.83 -4.00
N SER A 158 15.27 -1.90 -3.55
CA SER A 158 15.30 -0.53 -4.06
C SER A 158 15.69 -0.50 -5.54
N ALA A 159 16.58 -1.38 -5.96
CA ALA A 159 16.94 -1.52 -7.37
C ALA A 159 15.79 -2.08 -8.22
N ALA A 160 15.07 -3.10 -7.74
CA ALA A 160 13.91 -3.67 -8.43
C ALA A 160 12.80 -2.63 -8.60
N TRP A 161 12.46 -1.91 -7.53
CA TRP A 161 11.51 -0.81 -7.55
C TRP A 161 11.94 0.32 -8.52
N ALA A 162 13.21 0.69 -8.51
CA ALA A 162 13.70 1.71 -9.43
C ALA A 162 13.63 1.23 -10.90
N TYR A 163 13.93 -0.03 -11.20
CA TYR A 163 13.73 -0.58 -12.54
C TYR A 163 12.25 -0.66 -12.96
N GLU A 164 11.34 -0.97 -12.03
CA GLU A 164 9.89 -0.85 -12.27
C GLU A 164 9.55 0.57 -12.73
N LYS A 165 9.96 1.60 -11.96
CA LYS A 165 9.69 3.01 -12.30
C LYS A 165 10.35 3.46 -13.60
N ALA A 166 11.47 2.83 -13.97
CA ALA A 166 12.12 3.05 -15.25
C ALA A 166 11.43 2.32 -16.44
N GLY A 167 10.41 1.49 -16.19
CA GLY A 167 9.79 0.63 -17.20
C GLY A 167 10.70 -0.52 -17.68
N LYS A 168 11.78 -0.82 -16.95
CA LYS A 168 12.73 -1.90 -17.26
C LYS A 168 12.28 -3.19 -16.59
N TYR A 169 11.11 -3.69 -17.02
CA TYR A 169 10.42 -4.80 -16.35
C TYR A 169 11.23 -6.11 -16.30
N GLU A 170 11.99 -6.43 -17.35
CA GLU A 170 12.87 -7.62 -17.34
C GLU A 170 13.90 -7.56 -16.20
N LYS A 171 14.59 -6.41 -16.06
CA LYS A 171 15.58 -6.21 -15.00
C LYS A 171 14.93 -6.26 -13.61
N ALA A 172 13.73 -5.70 -13.47
CA ALA A 172 12.98 -5.76 -12.22
C ALA A 172 12.63 -7.21 -11.85
N ALA A 173 12.09 -7.98 -12.80
CA ALA A 173 11.72 -9.37 -12.61
C ALA A 173 12.92 -10.25 -12.22
N GLU A 174 14.08 -10.07 -12.86
CA GLU A 174 15.32 -10.78 -12.49
C GLU A 174 15.77 -10.48 -11.07
N LEU A 175 15.59 -9.24 -10.61
CA LEU A 175 15.92 -8.87 -9.24
C LEU A 175 14.94 -9.48 -8.24
N TYR A 176 13.66 -9.57 -8.58
CA TYR A 176 12.68 -10.27 -7.75
C TYR A 176 12.97 -11.77 -7.66
N GLU A 177 13.32 -12.44 -8.76
CA GLU A 177 13.78 -13.84 -8.70
C GLU A 177 15.01 -13.99 -7.79
N LYS A 178 15.97 -13.06 -7.88
CA LYS A 178 17.16 -13.07 -7.02
C LYS A 178 16.83 -12.81 -5.53
N LEU A 179 15.86 -11.94 -5.25
CA LEU A 179 15.36 -11.68 -3.91
C LEU A 179 14.70 -12.94 -3.33
N TYR A 180 13.86 -13.62 -4.11
CA TYR A 180 13.30 -14.91 -3.72
C TYR A 180 14.38 -15.94 -3.39
N GLU A 181 15.43 -16.08 -4.23
CA GLU A 181 16.49 -17.05 -3.92
C GLU A 181 17.25 -16.75 -2.62
N LYS A 182 17.29 -15.47 -2.21
CA LYS A 182 17.95 -15.03 -0.97
C LYS A 182 17.06 -15.15 0.27
N GLU A 183 15.79 -14.77 0.13
CA GLU A 183 14.89 -14.56 1.27
C GLU A 183 13.82 -15.64 1.38
N LYS A 184 13.57 -16.38 0.30
CA LYS A 184 12.55 -17.44 0.18
C LYS A 184 11.14 -16.96 0.50
N ASP A 185 10.89 -15.67 0.29
CA ASP A 185 9.57 -15.06 0.41
C ASP A 185 8.83 -15.14 -0.93
N THR A 186 7.67 -15.81 -0.92
CA THR A 186 6.83 -16.04 -2.10
C THR A 186 6.25 -14.76 -2.70
N TYR A 187 6.23 -13.65 -1.93
CA TYR A 187 5.91 -12.32 -2.44
C TYR A 187 6.73 -11.97 -3.69
N TYR A 188 8.03 -12.30 -3.68
CA TYR A 188 8.91 -11.98 -4.79
C TYR A 188 8.66 -12.84 -6.04
N LEU A 189 8.17 -14.07 -5.90
CA LEU A 189 7.79 -14.89 -7.07
C LEU A 189 6.57 -14.32 -7.77
N LYS A 190 5.60 -13.81 -7.00
CA LYS A 190 4.43 -13.11 -7.54
C LYS A 190 4.84 -11.85 -8.29
N GLU A 191 5.70 -11.02 -7.71
CA GLU A 191 6.21 -9.83 -8.39
C GLU A 191 7.03 -10.20 -9.64
N ALA A 192 7.89 -11.22 -9.57
CA ALA A 192 8.63 -11.71 -10.73
C ALA A 192 7.70 -12.15 -11.87
N HIS A 193 6.64 -12.92 -11.58
CA HIS A 193 5.63 -13.31 -12.55
C HIS A 193 5.00 -12.09 -13.24
N GLU A 194 4.50 -11.14 -12.44
CA GLU A 194 3.84 -9.93 -12.94
C GLU A 194 4.76 -9.08 -13.84
N TYR A 195 6.03 -8.91 -13.44
CA TYR A 195 6.97 -8.13 -14.24
C TYR A 195 7.48 -8.85 -15.48
N TRP A 196 7.60 -10.18 -15.46
CA TRP A 196 7.85 -10.94 -16.68
C TRP A 196 6.70 -10.84 -17.67
N LYS A 197 5.45 -10.85 -17.19
CA LYS A 197 4.27 -10.63 -18.01
C LYS A 197 4.26 -9.22 -18.62
N LYS A 198 4.55 -8.18 -17.83
CA LYS A 198 4.70 -6.79 -18.33
C LYS A 198 5.85 -6.63 -19.34
N ALA A 199 6.91 -7.42 -19.20
CA ALA A 199 8.00 -7.47 -20.16
C ALA A 199 7.64 -8.23 -21.46
N GLY A 200 6.53 -8.97 -21.48
CA GLY A 200 6.14 -9.84 -22.60
C GLY A 200 6.85 -11.19 -22.61
N ASN A 201 7.66 -11.52 -21.59
CA ASN A 201 8.33 -12.79 -21.48
C ASN A 201 7.44 -13.80 -20.74
N MET A 202 6.43 -14.30 -21.44
CA MET A 202 5.41 -15.18 -20.87
C MET A 202 6.00 -16.52 -20.40
N GLU A 203 7.07 -17.02 -21.02
CA GLU A 203 7.76 -18.25 -20.57
C GLU A 203 8.40 -18.08 -19.18
N ARG A 204 9.10 -16.97 -18.92
CA ARG A 204 9.64 -16.70 -17.57
C ARG A 204 8.54 -16.39 -16.58
N ALA A 205 7.46 -15.71 -17.00
CA ALA A 205 6.30 -15.50 -16.16
C ALA A 205 5.70 -16.84 -15.71
N ALA A 206 5.55 -17.81 -16.63
CA ALA A 206 5.06 -19.14 -16.32
C ALA A 206 5.97 -19.90 -15.36
N ARG A 207 7.29 -19.82 -15.53
CA ARG A 207 8.25 -20.42 -14.59
C ARG A 207 8.20 -19.79 -13.19
N ALA A 208 8.02 -18.48 -13.08
CA ALA A 208 7.88 -17.82 -11.79
C ALA A 208 6.58 -18.24 -11.08
N LEU A 209 5.48 -18.36 -11.83
CA LEU A 209 4.20 -18.85 -11.30
C LEU A 209 4.25 -20.34 -10.92
N GLU A 210 4.95 -21.16 -11.71
CA GLU A 210 5.20 -22.58 -11.41
C GLU A 210 5.91 -22.75 -10.06
N LYS A 211 6.99 -21.98 -9.82
CA LYS A 211 7.66 -21.96 -8.51
C LYS A 211 6.74 -21.46 -7.40
N TYR A 212 5.89 -20.48 -7.69
CA TYR A 212 4.95 -19.94 -6.70
C TYR A 212 3.91 -20.98 -6.29
N ALA A 213 3.40 -21.75 -7.26
CA ALA A 213 2.44 -22.83 -7.04
C ALA A 213 3.02 -24.03 -6.27
N GLU A 214 4.35 -24.19 -6.21
CA GLU A 214 4.96 -25.20 -5.33
C GLU A 214 4.70 -24.89 -3.84
N GLU A 215 4.64 -23.62 -3.47
CA GLU A 215 4.34 -23.16 -2.11
C GLU A 215 2.84 -22.90 -1.91
N GLU A 216 2.13 -22.49 -2.96
CA GLU A 216 0.68 -22.19 -2.98
C GLU A 216 -0.06 -23.06 -4.01
N PRO A 217 -0.33 -24.35 -3.72
CA PRO A 217 -0.77 -25.34 -4.72
C PRO A 217 -2.09 -25.03 -5.46
N TRP A 218 -2.96 -24.19 -4.89
CA TRP A 218 -4.16 -23.72 -5.57
C TRP A 218 -3.88 -23.02 -6.91
N PHE A 219 -2.67 -22.44 -7.10
CA PHE A 219 -2.27 -21.80 -8.36
C PHE A 219 -1.85 -22.77 -9.48
N TRP A 220 -1.79 -24.10 -9.25
CA TRP A 220 -1.40 -25.05 -10.30
C TRP A 220 -2.32 -25.03 -11.53
N GLU A 221 -3.60 -24.70 -11.33
CA GLU A 221 -4.53 -24.50 -12.43
C GLU A 221 -4.16 -23.29 -13.30
N ASP A 222 -3.75 -22.17 -12.69
CA ASP A 222 -3.31 -20.98 -13.42
C ASP A 222 -1.99 -21.23 -14.16
N VAL A 223 -1.07 -22.00 -13.56
CA VAL A 223 0.16 -22.46 -14.22
C VAL A 223 -0.18 -23.29 -15.46
N ALA A 224 -1.13 -24.22 -15.34
CA ALA A 224 -1.53 -25.09 -16.43
C ALA A 224 -2.14 -24.30 -17.60
N LYS A 225 -3.09 -23.40 -17.31
CA LYS A 225 -3.70 -22.50 -18.30
C LYS A 225 -2.65 -21.64 -19.01
N LEU A 226 -1.70 -21.09 -18.26
CA LEU A 226 -0.65 -20.26 -18.84
C LEU A 226 0.28 -21.05 -19.77
N TYR A 227 0.62 -22.30 -19.43
CA TYR A 227 1.38 -23.16 -20.34
C TYR A 227 0.56 -23.64 -21.55
N GLU A 228 -0.77 -23.83 -21.42
CA GLU A 228 -1.67 -24.06 -22.56
C GLU A 228 -1.64 -22.85 -23.53
N GLU A 229 -1.74 -21.62 -23.01
CA GLU A 229 -1.65 -20.39 -23.80
C GLU A 229 -0.32 -20.25 -24.55
N LEU A 230 0.76 -20.77 -23.95
CA LEU A 230 2.09 -20.81 -24.57
C LEU A 230 2.29 -21.98 -25.55
N GLY A 231 1.30 -22.88 -25.68
CA GLY A 231 1.40 -24.08 -26.50
C GLY A 231 2.37 -25.13 -25.96
N ASN A 232 2.77 -25.03 -24.68
CA ASN A 232 3.63 -26.01 -24.03
C ASN A 232 2.77 -27.12 -23.40
N GLU A 233 2.33 -28.07 -24.24
CA GLU A 233 1.43 -29.15 -23.83
C GLU A 233 2.01 -30.05 -22.72
N GLU A 234 3.33 -30.29 -22.73
CA GLU A 234 4.01 -31.12 -21.73
C GLU A 234 3.90 -30.49 -20.34
N LYS A 235 4.34 -29.23 -20.21
CA LYS A 235 4.27 -28.51 -18.92
C LYS A 235 2.84 -28.22 -18.48
N ALA A 236 1.95 -27.92 -19.43
CA ALA A 236 0.53 -27.75 -19.12
C ALA A 236 -0.05 -29.02 -18.50
N ARG A 237 0.26 -30.19 -19.09
CA ARG A 237 -0.17 -31.48 -18.56
C ARG A 237 0.38 -31.76 -17.17
N GLU A 238 1.68 -31.51 -16.94
CA GLU A 238 2.29 -31.67 -15.61
C GLU A 238 1.60 -30.77 -14.56
N ALA A 239 1.33 -29.51 -14.91
CA ALA A 239 0.65 -28.57 -14.02
C ALA A 239 -0.81 -28.99 -13.74
N TRP A 240 -1.54 -29.49 -14.75
CA TRP A 240 -2.86 -30.08 -14.56
C TRP A 240 -2.84 -31.31 -13.65
N GLU A 241 -1.80 -32.14 -13.73
CA GLU A 241 -1.65 -33.28 -12.84
C GLU A 241 -1.41 -32.85 -11.38
N LYS A 242 -0.62 -31.80 -11.14
CA LYS A 242 -0.45 -31.22 -9.80
C LYS A 242 -1.72 -30.56 -9.28
N ALA A 243 -2.45 -29.83 -10.13
CA ALA A 243 -3.74 -29.26 -9.79
C ALA A 243 -4.75 -30.36 -9.42
N LEU A 244 -4.79 -31.45 -10.19
CA LEU A 244 -5.63 -32.61 -9.89
C LEU A 244 -5.29 -33.21 -8.53
N GLU A 245 -4.01 -33.36 -8.20
CA GLU A 245 -3.59 -33.87 -6.88
C GLU A 245 -4.07 -32.95 -5.74
N TYR A 246 -3.90 -31.63 -5.89
CA TYR A 246 -4.35 -30.64 -4.92
C TYR A 246 -5.87 -30.71 -4.71
N TYR A 247 -6.68 -30.54 -5.77
CA TYR A 247 -8.14 -30.56 -5.65
C TYR A 247 -8.67 -31.92 -5.20
N THR A 248 -8.00 -33.03 -5.50
CA THR A 248 -8.41 -34.34 -4.99
C THR A 248 -8.26 -34.43 -3.47
N LYS A 249 -7.25 -33.78 -2.88
CA LYS A 249 -7.07 -33.69 -1.42
C LYS A 249 -8.15 -32.79 -0.81
N GLU A 250 -8.31 -31.57 -1.34
CA GLU A 250 -9.33 -30.62 -0.87
C GLU A 250 -10.75 -31.21 -0.97
N ALA A 251 -11.06 -31.95 -2.04
CA ALA A 251 -12.35 -32.60 -2.24
C ALA A 251 -12.68 -33.70 -1.20
N GLN A 252 -11.69 -34.23 -0.48
CA GLN A 252 -11.95 -35.13 0.65
C GLN A 252 -12.51 -34.37 1.87
N GLU A 253 -12.10 -33.11 2.04
CA GLU A 253 -12.52 -32.25 3.15
C GLU A 253 -13.80 -31.49 2.81
N GLU A 254 -13.88 -30.95 1.59
CA GLU A 254 -15.00 -30.17 1.10
C GLU A 254 -15.47 -30.69 -0.27
N GLY A 255 -16.61 -31.41 -0.27
CA GLY A 255 -17.09 -32.15 -1.43
C GLY A 255 -17.41 -31.31 -2.68
N VAL A 256 -17.49 -29.98 -2.55
CA VAL A 256 -17.69 -29.07 -3.69
C VAL A 256 -16.56 -29.19 -4.73
N PHE A 257 -15.32 -29.41 -4.28
CA PHE A 257 -14.15 -29.49 -5.16
C PHE A 257 -14.11 -30.76 -6.04
N TRP A 258 -15.03 -31.72 -5.84
CA TRP A 258 -15.16 -32.85 -6.77
C TRP A 258 -15.53 -32.40 -8.20
N GLU A 259 -16.13 -31.22 -8.37
CA GLU A 259 -16.33 -30.61 -9.69
C GLU A 259 -14.99 -30.29 -10.38
N ASP A 260 -14.06 -29.65 -9.66
CA ASP A 260 -12.73 -29.31 -10.17
C ASP A 260 -11.94 -30.55 -10.54
N VAL A 261 -11.97 -31.57 -9.67
CA VAL A 261 -11.37 -32.89 -9.95
C VAL A 261 -11.92 -33.47 -11.25
N GLY A 262 -13.24 -33.45 -11.43
CA GLY A 262 -13.90 -33.95 -12.64
C GLY A 262 -13.51 -33.18 -13.89
N ASN A 263 -13.53 -31.84 -13.82
CA ASN A 263 -13.14 -30.96 -14.92
C ASN A 263 -11.68 -31.15 -15.35
N ILE A 264 -10.76 -31.24 -14.38
CA ILE A 264 -9.33 -31.44 -14.65
C ILE A 264 -9.07 -32.85 -15.17
N ALA A 265 -9.70 -33.87 -14.58
CA ALA A 265 -9.60 -35.25 -15.07
C ALA A 265 -10.04 -35.38 -16.53
N ARG A 266 -11.14 -34.70 -16.92
CA ARG A 266 -11.59 -34.62 -18.32
C ARG A 266 -10.57 -33.95 -19.23
N LYS A 267 -9.99 -32.82 -18.81
CA LYS A 267 -8.90 -32.14 -19.55
C LYS A 267 -7.70 -33.05 -19.78
N LEU A 268 -7.36 -33.88 -18.80
CA LEU A 268 -6.28 -34.87 -18.89
C LEU A 268 -6.66 -36.16 -19.66
N GLY A 269 -7.88 -36.26 -20.17
CA GLY A 269 -8.39 -37.45 -20.88
C GLY A 269 -8.66 -38.65 -19.97
N ARG A 270 -8.77 -38.45 -18.65
CA ARG A 270 -9.02 -39.48 -17.64
C ARG A 270 -10.53 -39.61 -17.38
N GLU A 271 -11.26 -40.08 -18.39
CA GLU A 271 -12.73 -40.09 -18.39
C GLU A 271 -13.36 -40.88 -17.23
N GLU A 272 -12.80 -42.04 -16.86
CA GLU A 272 -13.31 -42.82 -15.74
C GLU A 272 -13.17 -42.08 -14.41
N LEU A 273 -12.01 -41.45 -14.16
CA LEU A 273 -11.79 -40.64 -12.97
C LEU A 273 -12.73 -39.43 -12.94
N ALA A 274 -12.97 -38.81 -14.10
CA ALA A 274 -13.89 -37.68 -14.21
C ALA A 274 -15.32 -38.12 -13.84
N ARG A 275 -15.79 -39.26 -14.34
CA ARG A 275 -17.10 -39.82 -13.98
C ARG A 275 -17.23 -40.11 -12.48
N GLU A 276 -16.22 -40.73 -11.87
CA GLU A 276 -16.20 -40.97 -10.43
C GLU A 276 -16.26 -39.66 -9.63
N ALA A 277 -15.50 -38.64 -10.04
CA ALA A 277 -15.52 -37.33 -9.41
C ALA A 277 -16.90 -36.66 -9.52
N TYR A 278 -17.51 -36.67 -10.70
CA TYR A 278 -18.85 -36.10 -10.90
C TYR A 278 -19.95 -36.87 -10.16
N GLN A 279 -19.79 -38.18 -9.91
CA GLN A 279 -20.70 -38.92 -9.03
C GLN A 279 -20.63 -38.44 -7.59
N LYS A 280 -19.40 -38.22 -7.07
CA LYS A 280 -19.21 -37.67 -5.71
C LYS A 280 -19.69 -36.22 -5.60
N PHE A 281 -19.41 -35.41 -6.63
CA PHE A 281 -19.92 -34.04 -6.71
C PHE A 281 -21.45 -34.02 -6.72
N LEU A 282 -22.08 -34.89 -7.50
CA LEU A 282 -23.54 -35.03 -7.54
C LEU A 282 -24.10 -35.39 -6.15
N GLU A 283 -23.50 -36.33 -5.45
CA GLU A 283 -23.92 -36.71 -4.09
C GLU A 283 -23.86 -35.51 -3.13
N TYR A 284 -22.77 -34.74 -3.20
CA TYR A 284 -22.63 -33.50 -2.43
C TYR A 284 -23.72 -32.47 -2.80
N CYS A 285 -23.91 -32.18 -4.09
CA CYS A 285 -24.91 -31.20 -4.54
C CYS A 285 -26.34 -31.62 -4.19
N LEU A 286 -26.67 -32.91 -4.25
CA LEU A 286 -27.99 -33.40 -3.85
C LEU A 286 -28.26 -33.13 -2.37
N LYS A 287 -27.26 -33.35 -1.50
CA LYS A 287 -27.36 -33.06 -0.08
C LYS A 287 -27.53 -31.57 0.20
N GLU A 288 -26.74 -30.72 -0.48
CA GLU A 288 -26.87 -29.27 -0.34
C GLU A 288 -28.22 -28.75 -0.88
N ALA A 289 -28.72 -29.34 -1.96
CA ALA A 289 -30.00 -28.97 -2.58
C ALA A 289 -31.23 -29.24 -1.70
N GLU A 290 -31.11 -30.07 -0.66
CA GLU A 290 -32.16 -30.24 0.36
C GLU A 290 -32.32 -28.99 1.22
N ASN A 291 -31.22 -28.27 1.49
CA ASN A 291 -31.19 -27.08 2.34
C ASN A 291 -31.27 -25.79 1.52
N ASP A 292 -30.55 -25.73 0.40
CA ASP A 292 -30.51 -24.59 -0.50
C ASP A 292 -30.84 -25.03 -1.94
N PRO A 293 -32.06 -24.77 -2.42
CA PRO A 293 -32.48 -25.13 -3.77
C PRO A 293 -31.66 -24.51 -4.91
N MET A 294 -30.77 -23.53 -4.65
CA MET A 294 -29.85 -23.02 -5.66
C MET A 294 -28.94 -24.11 -6.23
N TRP A 295 -28.59 -25.11 -5.42
CA TRP A 295 -27.74 -26.23 -5.81
C TRP A 295 -28.36 -27.16 -6.85
N TRP A 296 -29.68 -27.09 -7.10
CA TRP A 296 -30.31 -27.86 -8.19
C TRP A 296 -29.71 -27.54 -9.57
N LYS A 297 -29.10 -26.36 -9.75
CA LYS A 297 -28.31 -26.04 -10.95
C LYS A 297 -27.13 -26.99 -11.12
N HIS A 298 -26.32 -27.16 -10.08
CA HIS A 298 -25.14 -28.02 -10.09
C HIS A 298 -25.50 -29.51 -10.16
N VAL A 299 -26.60 -29.92 -9.51
CA VAL A 299 -27.17 -31.26 -9.67
C VAL A 299 -27.49 -31.56 -11.14
N ALA A 300 -28.09 -30.60 -11.85
CA ALA A 300 -28.39 -30.77 -13.26
C ALA A 300 -27.13 -30.89 -14.13
N GLU A 301 -26.14 -30.04 -13.88
CA GLU A 301 -24.85 -30.06 -14.59
C GLU A 301 -24.11 -31.40 -14.39
N ALA A 302 -24.11 -31.92 -13.16
CA ALA A 302 -23.51 -33.21 -12.84
C ALA A 302 -24.25 -34.38 -13.51
N TYR A 303 -25.59 -34.41 -13.47
CA TYR A 303 -26.37 -35.43 -14.18
C TYR A 303 -26.17 -35.37 -15.70
N GLU A 304 -26.11 -34.18 -16.27
CA GLU A 304 -25.87 -34.00 -17.70
C GLU A 304 -24.50 -34.56 -18.11
N TYR A 305 -23.46 -34.30 -17.33
CA TYR A 305 -22.14 -34.88 -17.55
C TYR A 305 -22.17 -36.42 -17.46
N LEU A 306 -22.85 -36.97 -16.45
CA LEU A 306 -23.00 -38.42 -16.27
C LEU A 306 -23.90 -39.10 -17.33
N GLY A 307 -24.49 -38.33 -18.24
CA GLY A 307 -25.36 -38.83 -19.31
C GLY A 307 -26.80 -39.12 -18.89
N GLU A 308 -27.17 -38.75 -17.66
CA GLU A 308 -28.49 -38.96 -17.05
C GLU A 308 -29.46 -37.82 -17.44
N LYS A 309 -29.74 -37.69 -18.75
CA LYS A 309 -30.46 -36.54 -19.34
C LYS A 309 -31.82 -36.25 -18.70
N GLU A 310 -32.61 -37.29 -18.42
CA GLU A 310 -33.94 -37.13 -17.81
C GLU A 310 -33.84 -36.52 -16.40
N LYS A 311 -32.90 -37.02 -15.57
CA LYS A 311 -32.65 -36.49 -14.23
C LYS A 311 -32.09 -35.07 -14.27
N ALA A 312 -31.26 -34.76 -15.26
CA ALA A 312 -30.76 -33.42 -15.48
C ALA A 312 -31.91 -32.44 -15.79
N GLU A 313 -32.86 -32.82 -16.64
CA GLU A 313 -34.06 -32.01 -16.94
C GLU A 313 -34.94 -31.80 -15.70
N GLU A 314 -35.15 -32.84 -14.90
CA GLU A 314 -35.88 -32.73 -13.64
C GLU A 314 -35.20 -31.77 -12.65
N ALA A 315 -33.87 -31.87 -12.50
CA ALA A 315 -33.10 -30.97 -11.66
C ALA A 315 -33.16 -29.51 -12.17
N ARG A 316 -33.06 -29.29 -13.48
CA ARG A 316 -33.24 -27.95 -14.09
C ARG A 316 -34.61 -27.38 -13.79
N LYS A 317 -35.65 -28.19 -13.87
CA LYS A 317 -37.02 -27.76 -13.54
C LYS A 317 -37.13 -27.31 -12.08
N LYS A 318 -36.55 -28.06 -11.13
CA LYS A 318 -36.51 -27.68 -9.71
C LYS A 318 -35.77 -26.35 -9.50
N TYR A 319 -34.64 -26.16 -10.18
CA TYR A 319 -33.88 -24.91 -10.12
C TYR A 319 -34.69 -23.72 -10.69
N GLU A 320 -35.36 -23.90 -11.82
CA GLU A 320 -36.17 -22.85 -12.44
C GLU A 320 -37.39 -22.49 -11.58
N GLU A 321 -38.07 -23.48 -10.99
CA GLU A 321 -39.15 -23.23 -10.04
C GLU A 321 -38.68 -22.40 -8.83
N TYR A 322 -37.49 -22.67 -8.31
CA TYR A 322 -36.87 -21.85 -7.26
C TYR A 322 -36.58 -20.42 -7.76
N ARG A 323 -35.95 -20.27 -8.93
CA ARG A 323 -35.64 -18.97 -9.53
C ARG A 323 -36.88 -18.10 -9.69
N GLN A 324 -37.98 -18.68 -10.19
CA GLN A 324 -39.26 -17.99 -10.36
C GLN A 324 -39.88 -17.55 -9.02
N ARG A 325 -39.72 -18.34 -7.94
CA ARG A 325 -40.16 -17.94 -6.60
C ARG A 325 -39.39 -16.74 -6.08
N ILE A 326 -38.06 -16.73 -6.25
CA ILE A 326 -37.21 -15.60 -5.83
C ILE A 326 -37.53 -14.33 -6.63
N LEU A 327 -37.72 -14.43 -7.95
CA LEU A 327 -38.10 -13.29 -8.79
C LEU A 327 -39.42 -12.66 -8.34
N LYS A 328 -40.46 -13.48 -8.08
CA LYS A 328 -41.74 -12.98 -7.57
C LYS A 328 -41.61 -12.33 -6.19
N ALA A 329 -40.86 -12.94 -5.28
CA ALA A 329 -40.63 -12.37 -3.95
C ALA A 329 -39.89 -11.01 -4.01
N ASN A 330 -38.94 -10.87 -4.93
CA ASN A 330 -38.20 -9.62 -5.17
C ASN A 330 -39.08 -8.54 -5.82
N GLU A 331 -39.95 -8.90 -6.75
CA GLU A 331 -40.93 -7.99 -7.35
C GLU A 331 -41.93 -7.48 -6.30
N GLU A 332 -42.39 -8.35 -5.38
CA GLU A 332 -43.27 -7.99 -4.28
C GLU A 332 -42.58 -7.09 -3.24
N THR A 333 -41.30 -7.31 -2.95
CA THR A 333 -40.52 -6.46 -2.03
C THR A 333 -40.08 -5.13 -2.64
N SER A 334 -39.96 -5.03 -3.96
CA SER A 334 -39.68 -3.76 -4.65
C SER A 334 -40.89 -2.83 -4.78
N GLN A 335 -42.11 -3.31 -4.48
CA GLN A 335 -43.34 -2.51 -4.53
C GLN A 335 -43.71 -1.83 -3.21
N PHE A 336 -42.85 -1.89 -2.18
CA PHE A 336 -43.03 -1.10 -0.97
C PHE A 336 -42.60 0.36 -1.21
N PRO A 337 -43.45 1.38 -0.94
CA PRO A 337 -43.03 2.78 -1.06
C PRO A 337 -41.91 3.10 -0.07
N GLU A 338 -40.88 3.80 -0.53
CA GLU A 338 -39.88 4.43 0.35
C GLU A 338 -40.61 5.42 1.27
N ASN A 339 -40.63 5.12 2.57
CA ASN A 339 -41.22 5.99 3.60
C ASN A 339 -40.34 7.21 3.89
#